data_AF-T1BF98-F1
#
_entry.id   AF-T1BF98-F1
#
_cell.length_a   1.000
_cell.length_b   1.000
_cell.length_c   1.000
_cell.angle_alpha   90.00
_cell.angle_beta   90.00
_cell.angle_gamma   90.00
#
_symmetry.space_group_name_H-M   'P 1'
#
loop_
_entity.id
_entity.type
_entity.pdbx_description
1 polymer ?
#
loop_
_entity_poly.entity_id
_entity_poly.type
_entity_poly.pdbx_seq_one_letter_code
_entity_poly.pdbx_strand_id
1 'polypeptide(L)'
;GYIILEAEDEMAVKSFITKEHNIHGVLPRPLSVEDIDKLLASKAQEQEAAKGDIVEFSTGPFKGYKARVLKVDSIKSEITVELMDVVVPIPITTKLNTAKVIQRAKSESNA
;
A
#
# COMPACT_ATOMS: atom_id res chain seq x y z
N GLY A 1 1.35 -14.39 15.79
CA GLY A 1 1.93 -13.48 14.79
C GLY A 1 3.08 -14.17 14.11
N TYR A 2 3.47 -13.72 12.93
CA TYR A 2 4.63 -14.26 12.20
C TYR A 2 5.67 -13.17 12.03
N ILE A 3 6.94 -13.55 12.19
CA ILE A 3 8.10 -12.71 11.91
C ILE A 3 8.97 -13.45 10.89
N ILE A 4 9.62 -12.70 10.01
CA ILE A 4 10.59 -13.22 9.06
C ILE A 4 11.97 -12.88 9.60
N LEU A 5 12.88 -13.85 9.59
CA LEU A 5 14.23 -13.72 10.11
C LEU A 5 15.21 -14.24 9.06
N GLU A 6 16.18 -13.41 8.69
CA GLU A 6 17.30 -13.76 7.81
C GLU A 6 18.49 -14.16 8.68
N ALA A 7 19.12 -15.28 8.38
CA ALA A 7 20.26 -15.81 9.12
C ALA A 7 21.15 -16.64 8.18
N GLU A 8 22.41 -16.84 8.58
CA GLU A 8 23.40 -17.62 7.82
C GLU A 8 23.00 -19.09 7.65
N ASP A 9 22.44 -19.69 8.71
CA ASP A 9 21.97 -21.08 8.70
C ASP A 9 20.81 -21.32 9.69
N GLU A 10 20.21 -22.52 9.61
CA GLU A 10 19.09 -22.92 10.48
C GLU A 10 19.50 -23.09 11.96
N MET A 11 20.77 -23.40 12.24
CA MET A 11 21.26 -23.56 13.61
C MET A 11 21.32 -22.21 14.34
N ALA A 12 21.75 -21.15 13.65
CA ALA A 12 21.76 -19.78 14.14
C ALA A 12 20.34 -19.38 14.55
N VAL A 13 19.34 -19.66 13.69
CA VAL A 13 17.91 -19.42 14.00
C VAL A 13 17.48 -20.18 15.26
N LYS A 14 17.77 -21.48 15.33
CA LYS A 14 17.39 -22.32 16.49
C LYS A 14 18.02 -21.85 17.80
N SER A 15 19.29 -21.43 17.76
CA SER A 15 20.00 -20.89 18.92
C SER A 15 19.46 -19.53 19.38
N PHE A 16 18.91 -18.75 18.46
CA PHE A 16 18.29 -17.45 18.74
C PHE A 16 16.89 -17.63 19.36
N ILE A 17 16.02 -18.41 18.70
CA ILE A 17 14.62 -18.59 19.16
C ILE A 17 14.51 -19.27 20.52
N THR A 18 15.47 -20.14 20.88
CA THR A 18 15.45 -20.87 22.16
C THR A 18 15.64 -19.96 23.36
N LYS A 19 16.14 -18.74 23.15
CA LYS A 19 16.31 -17.73 24.20
C LYS A 19 15.08 -16.83 24.37
N GLU A 20 14.10 -16.92 23.46
CA GLU A 20 12.98 -16.00 23.39
C GLU A 20 11.65 -16.65 23.79
N HIS A 21 10.97 -16.01 24.75
CA HIS A 21 9.79 -16.59 25.41
C HIS A 21 8.51 -16.55 24.56
N ASN A 22 8.46 -15.66 23.56
CA ASN A 22 7.26 -15.42 22.73
C ASN A 22 7.32 -16.13 21.36
N ILE A 23 8.32 -16.99 21.13
CA ILE A 23 8.48 -17.71 19.87
C ILE A 23 8.00 -19.15 20.04
N HIS A 24 6.91 -19.48 19.34
CA HIS A 24 6.28 -20.81 19.44
C HIS A 24 6.86 -21.85 18.47
N GLY A 25 7.73 -21.45 17.55
CA GLY A 25 8.39 -22.35 16.61
C GLY A 25 8.81 -21.68 15.32
N VAL A 26 9.47 -22.46 14.47
CA VAL A 26 9.88 -22.08 13.11
C VAL A 26 9.16 -22.98 12.12
N LEU A 27 8.71 -22.40 11.01
CA LEU A 27 8.08 -23.16 9.95
C LEU A 27 9.12 -24.05 9.24
N PRO A 28 8.78 -25.29 8.87
CA PRO A 28 9.73 -26.25 8.31
C PRO A 28 10.21 -25.89 6.89
N ARG A 29 9.57 -24.93 6.23
CA ARG A 29 9.92 -24.46 4.89
C ARG A 29 10.52 -23.04 5.00
N PRO A 30 11.75 -22.82 4.51
CA PRO A 30 12.27 -21.46 4.35
C PRO A 30 11.49 -20.71 3.27
N LEU A 31 11.38 -19.40 3.41
CA LEU A 31 10.79 -18.54 2.38
C LEU A 31 11.75 -18.46 1.20
N SER A 32 11.22 -18.63 -0.01
CA SER A 32 11.99 -18.34 -1.22
C SER A 32 12.02 -16.84 -1.50
N VAL A 33 12.95 -16.42 -2.37
CA VAL A 33 13.04 -15.00 -2.79
C VAL A 33 11.72 -14.55 -3.42
N GLU A 34 11.06 -15.39 -4.21
CA GLU A 34 9.78 -15.07 -4.84
C GLU A 34 8.65 -14.89 -3.83
N ASP A 35 8.68 -15.64 -2.72
CA ASP A 35 7.71 -15.49 -1.63
C ASP A 35 7.93 -14.15 -0.90
N ILE A 36 9.20 -13.75 -0.70
CA ILE A 36 9.58 -12.45 -0.11
C ILE A 36 9.14 -11.30 -1.03
N ASP A 37 9.39 -11.40 -2.34
CA ASP A 37 9.02 -10.38 -3.32
C ASP A 37 7.51 -10.11 -3.34
N LYS A 38 6.68 -11.15 -3.23
CA LYS A 38 5.21 -10.99 -3.13
C LYS A 38 4.80 -10.25 -1.87
N LEU A 39 5.48 -10.51 -0.74
CA LEU A 39 5.20 -9.84 0.53
C LEU A 39 5.60 -8.35 0.48
N LEU A 40 6.72 -8.04 -0.17
CA LEU A 40 7.19 -6.66 -0.38
C LEU A 40 6.30 -5.90 -1.38
N ALA A 41 5.93 -6.53 -2.49
CA ALA A 41 5.06 -5.95 -3.51
C ALA A 41 3.68 -5.56 -2.95
N SER A 42 3.14 -6.33 -2.01
CA SER A 42 1.87 -6.00 -1.34
C SER A 42 1.93 -4.70 -0.53
N LYS A 43 3.11 -4.26 -0.08
CA LYS A 43 3.29 -2.98 0.62
C LYS A 43 3.59 -1.83 -0.33
N ALA A 44 4.35 -2.08 -1.40
CA ALA A 44 4.72 -1.06 -2.39
C ALA A 44 3.52 -0.56 -3.23
N GLN A 45 2.35 -1.19 -3.12
CA GLN A 45 1.13 -0.74 -3.78
C GLN A 45 0.40 0.38 -2.99
N GLU A 46 1.07 1.05 -2.05
CA GLU A 46 0.75 2.44 -1.74
C GLU A 46 1.07 3.29 -2.98
N GLN A 47 0.10 3.33 -3.89
CA GLN A 47 0.17 4.12 -5.11
C GLN A 47 0.41 5.58 -4.72
N GLU A 48 1.55 6.15 -5.12
CA GLU A 48 1.78 7.59 -5.06
C GLU A 48 0.76 8.28 -5.98
N ALA A 49 -0.34 8.74 -5.39
CA ALA A 49 -1.26 9.66 -6.03
C ALA A 49 -0.65 11.07 -5.93
N ALA A 50 -0.69 11.83 -7.03
CA ALA A 50 -0.30 13.22 -7.07
C ALA A 50 -1.55 14.12 -7.16
N LYS A 51 -1.37 15.39 -6.80
CA LYS A 51 -2.41 16.41 -7.02
C LYS A 51 -2.75 16.49 -8.51
N GLY A 52 -4.04 16.45 -8.83
CA GLY A 52 -4.55 16.51 -10.20
C GLY A 52 -4.71 15.14 -10.88
N ASP A 53 -4.25 14.05 -10.26
CA ASP A 53 -4.49 12.71 -10.77
C ASP A 53 -5.99 12.38 -10.74
N ILE A 54 -6.42 11.55 -11.69
CA ILE A 54 -7.74 10.93 -11.66
C ILE A 54 -7.58 9.53 -11.09
N VAL A 55 -8.34 9.26 -10.04
CA VAL A 55 -8.37 8.00 -9.31
C VAL A 55 -9.75 7.36 -9.41
N GLU A 56 -9.78 6.03 -9.34
CA GLU A 56 -10.99 5.23 -9.23
C GLU A 56 -10.97 4.47 -7.92
N PHE A 57 -12.06 4.56 -7.16
CA PHE A 57 -12.20 3.84 -5.90
C PHE A 57 -12.38 2.33 -6.14
N SER A 58 -11.50 1.53 -5.55
CA SER A 58 -11.54 0.06 -5.67
C SER A 58 -12.33 -0.60 -4.53
N THR A 59 -12.44 0.06 -3.38
CA THR A 59 -13.07 -0.46 -2.15
C THR A 59 -13.90 0.61 -1.44
N GLY A 60 -14.76 0.18 -0.51
CA GLY A 60 -15.61 1.07 0.27
C GLY A 60 -16.89 1.52 -0.44
N PRO A 61 -17.63 2.47 0.16
CA PRO A 61 -18.95 2.90 -0.33
C PRO A 61 -18.90 3.61 -1.68
N PHE A 62 -17.73 4.14 -2.07
CA PHE A 62 -17.52 4.86 -3.33
C PHE A 62 -16.91 3.98 -4.43
N LYS A 63 -16.88 2.65 -4.26
CA LYS A 63 -16.30 1.72 -5.24
C LYS A 63 -16.89 1.95 -6.64
N GLY A 64 -16.01 2.10 -7.64
CA GLY A 64 -16.35 2.32 -9.04
C GLY A 64 -16.52 3.80 -9.43
N TYR A 65 -16.54 4.72 -8.46
CA TYR A 65 -16.58 6.16 -8.77
C TYR A 65 -15.21 6.69 -9.15
N LYS A 66 -15.20 7.65 -10.08
CA LYS A 66 -14.01 8.41 -10.46
C LYS A 66 -13.94 9.73 -9.71
N ALA A 67 -12.74 10.08 -9.28
CA ALA A 67 -12.50 11.30 -8.54
C ALA A 67 -11.18 11.96 -8.96
N ARG A 68 -11.10 13.29 -8.85
CA ARG A 68 -9.86 14.03 -9.04
C ARG A 68 -9.22 14.34 -7.69
N VAL A 69 -7.91 14.14 -7.59
CA VAL A 69 -7.14 14.40 -6.37
C VAL A 69 -6.90 15.91 -6.21
N LEU A 70 -7.39 16.48 -5.12
CA LEU A 70 -7.18 17.88 -4.76
C LEU A 70 -5.94 18.06 -3.87
N LYS A 71 -5.76 17.16 -2.91
CA LYS A 71 -4.67 17.20 -1.92
C LYS A 71 -4.28 15.78 -1.51
N VAL A 72 -2.99 15.59 -1.25
CA VAL A 72 -2.41 14.35 -0.75
C VAL A 72 -1.68 14.67 0.56
N ASP A 73 -1.98 13.91 1.61
CA ASP A 73 -1.26 13.93 2.87
C ASP A 73 -0.45 12.63 2.98
N SER A 74 0.84 12.73 2.68
CA SER A 74 1.77 11.59 2.70
C SER A 74 2.10 11.13 4.13
N ILE A 75 1.95 11.99 5.14
CA ILE A 75 2.22 11.65 6.53
C ILE A 75 1.09 10.75 7.07
N LYS A 76 -0.16 11.08 6.73
CA LYS A 76 -1.35 10.34 7.17
C LYS A 76 -1.82 9.28 6.19
N SER A 77 -1.22 9.21 4.99
CA SER A 77 -1.67 8.35 3.89
C SER A 77 -3.14 8.58 3.53
N GLU A 78 -3.55 9.84 3.51
CA GLU A 78 -4.91 10.29 3.18
C GLU A 78 -4.90 11.14 1.89
N ILE A 79 -5.98 11.04 1.12
CA ILE A 79 -6.20 11.86 -0.08
C ILE A 79 -7.55 12.57 0.05
N THR A 80 -7.57 13.84 -0.32
CA THR A 80 -8.80 14.61 -0.51
C THR A 80 -9.11 14.67 -1.99
N VAL A 81 -10.29 14.19 -2.37
CA VAL A 81 -10.71 14.06 -3.77
C VAL A 81 -12.08 14.70 -4.01
N GLU A 82 -12.34 15.10 -5.25
CA GLU A 82 -13.66 15.51 -5.73
C GLU A 82 -14.23 14.46 -6.68
N LEU A 83 -15.45 13.98 -6.45
CA LEU A 83 -16.12 13.02 -7.34
C LEU A 83 -16.50 13.70 -8.66
N MET A 84 -16.28 13.01 -9.79
CA MET A 84 -16.59 13.54 -11.12
C MET A 84 -18.01 13.19 -11.61
N ASP A 85 -18.58 12.08 -11.12
CA ASP A 85 -19.89 11.58 -11.56
C ASP A 85 -21.08 12.13 -10.75
N VAL A 86 -20.93 13.33 -10.16
CA VAL A 86 -21.95 13.97 -9.30
C VAL A 86 -22.32 15.37 -9.79
N VAL A 87 -23.57 15.77 -9.59
CA VAL A 87 -24.11 17.08 -10.02
C VAL A 87 -23.45 18.25 -9.28
N VAL A 88 -23.04 18.03 -8.02
CA VAL A 88 -22.36 19.02 -7.19
C VAL A 88 -21.09 18.39 -6.60
N PRO A 89 -19.89 18.90 -6.90
CA PRO A 89 -18.66 18.35 -6.37
C PRO A 89 -18.50 18.69 -4.88
N ILE A 90 -18.35 17.67 -4.04
CA ILE A 90 -18.05 17.81 -2.61
C ILE A 90 -16.68 17.17 -2.36
N PRO A 91 -15.75 17.87 -1.67
CA PRO A 91 -14.46 17.29 -1.32
C PRO A 91 -14.63 16.24 -0.22
N ILE A 92 -14.07 15.05 -0.44
CA ILE A 92 -14.12 13.93 0.49
C ILE A 92 -12.69 13.49 0.81
N THR A 93 -12.39 13.23 2.09
CA THR A 93 -11.10 12.69 2.52
C THR A 93 -11.22 11.19 2.78
N THR A 94 -10.31 10.42 2.21
CA THR A 94 -10.26 8.95 2.31
C THR A 94 -8.81 8.47 2.39
N LYS A 95 -8.62 7.20 2.73
CA LYS A 95 -7.29 6.57 2.73
C LYS A 95 -6.79 6.32 1.31
N LEU A 96 -5.49 6.50 1.09
CA LEU A 96 -4.83 6.32 -0.21
C LEU A 96 -5.04 4.91 -0.79
N ASN A 97 -5.06 3.88 0.06
CA ASN A 97 -5.24 2.47 -0.34
C ASN A 97 -6.65 2.11 -0.86
N THR A 98 -7.63 3.01 -0.75
CA THR A 98 -9.00 2.77 -1.22
C THR A 98 -9.18 3.07 -2.71
N ALA A 99 -8.24 3.79 -3.31
CA ALA A 99 -8.33 4.29 -4.68
C ALA A 99 -7.09 3.88 -5.50
N LYS A 100 -7.30 3.71 -6.80
CA LYS A 100 -6.27 3.37 -7.78
C LYS A 100 -6.15 4.50 -8.79
N VAL A 101 -4.93 4.91 -9.13
CA VAL A 101 -4.70 5.94 -10.16
C VAL A 101 -5.05 5.37 -11.53
N ILE A 102 -5.98 6.02 -12.24
CA ILE A 102 -6.36 5.67 -13.62
C ILE A 102 -5.70 6.59 -14.64
N GLN A 103 -5.42 7.83 -14.26
CA GLN A 103 -4.74 8.80 -15.10
C GLN A 103 -3.87 9.71 -14.25
N ARG A 104 -2.57 9.75 -14.57
CA ARG A 104 -1.64 10.73 -14.00
C ARG A 104 -1.92 12.10 -14.61
N ALA A 105 -1.85 13.16 -13.81
CA ALA A 105 -1.88 14.53 -14.32
C ALA A 105 -0.78 14.69 -15.39
N LYS A 106 -1.12 15.28 -16.54
CA LYS A 106 -0.13 15.58 -17.57
C LYS A 106 0.92 16.51 -16.96
N SER A 107 2.16 16.05 -16.85
CA SER A 107 3.29 16.94 -16.71
C SER A 107 3.41 17.71 -18.03
N GLU A 108 3.11 19.01 -18.02
CA GLU A 108 3.69 19.90 -19.01
C GLU A 108 5.21 19.87 -18.81
N SER A 109 5.89 19.01 -19.57
CA SER A 109 7.30 19.17 -19.86
C SER A 109 7.43 20.42 -20.72
N ASN A 110 7.58 21.59 -20.08
CA ASN A 110 7.95 22.80 -20.77
C ASN A 110 9.36 22.61 -21.35
N ALA A 111 9.42 22.82 -22.67
CA ALA A 111 10.61 22.85 -23.50
C ALA A 111 11.50 24.06 -23.19
#